data_AF-A0A9D7ZY89-F1
#
_entry.id   AF-A0A9D7ZY89-F1
#
_cell.length_a   1.000
_cell.length_b   1.000
_cell.length_c   1.000
_cell.angle_alpha   90.00
_cell.angle_beta   90.00
_cell.angle_gamma   90.00
#
_symmetry.space_group_name_H-M   'P 1'
#
loop_
_entity.id
_entity.type
_entity.pdbx_description
1 polymer ?
#
loop_
_entity_poly.entity_id
_entity_poly.type
_entity_poly.pdbx_seq_one_letter_code
_entity_poly.pdbx_strand_id
1 'polypeptide(L)'
;LNSIVEKLIGINKDIGFLSGHGTHSLMPDRMAMMQGRPGGGLQAFNTLVSSRYSIKPIDLKEDAIPDGLNCLMIARPTQKFSDYELFQIDQALMKGTNLAFFSDSFNEIMPQQGQMGMPPQYEPIDTGLEKLLTHYGINIKKAYVLDKQSYTHQAPQNMGGGEQNIYFAPMLKEKTINNKPGFMDNIKGLVAMQISPLELVQKNIDPDKITATKLLSSSDESWLMEGMINLNPMFITPPESKDEMKSYDLAYLLEGTFTSFFKGKAIPEKELGEKDIKEDNGKNQDEKNQLEGFTARNTFLETSKPAKLFVLPCSQMLEDNMLDPEGRTTNATFILNVIDHLNGEDKIAQLRSKQQTLNPIAQTTPFGRGIIKTFNIIALPILVILFGLGVLAKRTSRKKKIANRFKA
;
A
#
# COMPACT_ATOMS: atom_id res chain seq x y z
N LEU A 1 9.67 31.66 -1.02
CA LEU A 1 11.08 31.47 -0.60
C LEU A 1 11.18 30.76 0.76
N ASN A 2 10.40 31.15 1.78
CA ASN A 2 10.45 30.49 3.10
C ASN A 2 10.06 28.99 3.10
N SER A 3 8.98 28.58 2.41
CA SER A 3 8.53 27.17 2.45
C SER A 3 9.53 26.16 1.85
N ILE A 4 10.26 26.55 0.80
CA ILE A 4 11.29 25.69 0.17
C ILE A 4 12.51 25.56 1.09
N VAL A 5 12.87 26.63 1.79
CA VAL A 5 13.95 26.63 2.77
C VAL A 5 13.53 25.82 4.01
N GLU A 6 12.30 25.95 4.47
CA GLU A 6 11.73 25.14 5.56
C GLU A 6 11.66 23.63 5.23
N LYS A 7 11.36 23.28 3.97
CA LYS A 7 11.45 21.90 3.45
C LYS A 7 12.88 21.36 3.56
N LEU A 8 13.89 22.18 3.23
CA LEU A 8 15.30 21.80 3.32
C LEU A 8 15.80 21.71 4.78
N ILE A 9 15.22 22.48 5.70
CA ILE A 9 15.57 22.44 7.14
C ILE A 9 14.77 21.35 7.88
N GLY A 10 13.79 20.70 7.23
CA GLY A 10 12.97 19.64 7.83
C GLY A 10 12.00 20.14 8.91
N ILE A 11 11.68 21.43 8.90
CA ILE A 11 10.81 22.08 9.91
C ILE A 11 9.33 21.85 9.57
N ASN A 12 8.97 21.80 8.28
CA ASN A 12 7.60 21.50 7.85
C ASN A 12 7.44 20.00 7.54
N LYS A 13 6.79 19.29 8.45
CA LYS A 13 6.36 17.88 8.27
C LYS A 13 4.94 17.81 7.74
N ASP A 14 4.63 18.64 6.76
CA ASP A 14 3.29 18.69 6.18
C ASP A 14 3.11 17.65 5.08
N ILE A 15 2.06 16.84 5.21
CA ILE A 15 1.59 15.92 4.19
C ILE A 15 0.27 16.46 3.66
N GLY A 16 0.17 16.63 2.35
CA GLY A 16 -1.11 16.94 1.71
C GLY A 16 -1.92 15.67 1.60
N PHE A 17 -3.20 15.76 1.93
CA PHE A 17 -4.14 14.68 1.75
C PHE A 17 -5.29 15.20 0.89
N LEU A 18 -5.51 14.60 -0.28
CA LEU A 18 -6.56 15.03 -1.19
C LEU A 18 -7.93 14.80 -0.53
N SER A 19 -8.67 15.88 -0.32
CA SER A 19 -10.08 15.87 0.07
C SER A 19 -10.95 16.13 -1.16
N GLY A 20 -12.02 15.37 -1.32
CA GLY A 20 -12.92 15.49 -2.47
C GLY A 20 -12.74 14.33 -3.46
N HIS A 21 -13.36 14.42 -4.63
CA HIS A 21 -13.30 13.41 -5.71
C HIS A 21 -13.60 11.96 -5.26
N GLY A 22 -14.42 11.81 -4.21
CA GLY A 22 -14.75 10.52 -3.60
C GLY A 22 -13.62 9.83 -2.84
N THR A 23 -12.51 10.54 -2.57
CA THR A 23 -11.44 10.06 -1.70
C THR A 23 -11.95 9.74 -0.31
N HIS A 24 -11.26 8.82 0.38
CA HIS A 24 -11.59 8.54 1.77
C HIS A 24 -11.40 9.79 2.65
N SER A 25 -12.36 10.05 3.54
CA SER A 25 -12.21 11.09 4.55
C SER A 25 -11.33 10.63 5.71
N LEU A 26 -10.49 11.52 6.22
CA LEU A 26 -9.70 11.30 7.45
C LEU A 26 -10.58 11.27 8.71
N MET A 27 -11.78 11.84 8.61
CA MET A 27 -12.79 11.87 9.67
C MET A 27 -13.95 10.95 9.29
N PRO A 28 -14.54 10.22 10.24
CA PRO A 28 -15.69 9.37 9.95
C PRO A 28 -16.89 10.21 9.56
N ASP A 29 -17.61 9.75 8.54
CA ASP A 29 -18.90 10.28 8.14
C ASP A 29 -19.96 9.93 9.19
N ARG A 30 -20.16 10.88 10.12
CA ARG A 30 -21.17 10.77 11.17
C ARG A 30 -22.59 10.69 10.61
N MET A 31 -22.86 11.27 9.44
CA MET A 31 -24.20 11.19 8.83
C MET A 31 -24.44 9.80 8.24
N ALA A 32 -23.46 9.20 7.57
CA ALA A 32 -23.53 7.82 7.11
C ALA A 32 -23.77 6.86 8.30
N MET A 33 -23.04 7.04 9.41
CA MET A 33 -23.25 6.24 10.62
C MET A 33 -24.66 6.41 11.22
N MET A 34 -25.18 7.64 11.27
CA MET A 34 -26.56 7.89 11.74
C MET A 34 -27.63 7.27 10.83
N GLN A 35 -27.32 7.04 9.56
CA GLN A 35 -28.17 6.33 8.60
C GLN A 35 -27.93 4.81 8.58
N GLY A 36 -27.13 4.27 9.51
CA GLY A 36 -26.79 2.84 9.58
C GLY A 36 -25.89 2.36 8.44
N ARG A 37 -25.26 3.27 7.70
CA ARG A 37 -24.26 2.95 6.68
C ARG A 37 -22.87 2.90 7.30
N PRO A 38 -21.91 2.15 6.72
CA PRO A 38 -20.52 2.23 7.15
C PRO A 38 -20.08 3.69 7.12
N GLY A 39 -19.63 4.20 8.25
CA GLY A 39 -19.22 5.58 8.43
C GLY A 39 -17.97 6.00 7.66
N GLY A 40 -17.41 5.12 6.82
CA GLY A 40 -16.24 5.29 5.96
C GLY A 40 -15.25 6.36 6.43
N GLY A 41 -14.12 5.95 7.01
CA GLY A 41 -13.10 6.90 7.43
C GLY A 41 -11.75 6.24 7.68
N LEU A 42 -10.69 7.03 7.61
CA LEU A 42 -9.32 6.59 7.90
C LEU A 42 -8.89 7.13 9.28
N GLN A 43 -9.63 6.82 10.34
CA GLN A 43 -9.32 7.34 11.68
C GLN A 43 -8.02 6.77 12.21
N ALA A 44 -7.83 5.45 12.06
CA ALA A 44 -6.62 4.76 12.48
C ALA A 44 -5.41 5.30 11.74
N PHE A 45 -5.52 5.48 10.43
CA PHE A 45 -4.51 6.13 9.60
C PHE A 45 -4.23 7.56 10.05
N ASN A 46 -5.26 8.37 10.29
CA ASN A 46 -5.12 9.76 10.70
C ASN A 46 -4.38 9.84 12.05
N THR A 47 -4.76 9.03 13.04
CA THR A 47 -4.03 8.94 14.33
C THR A 47 -2.58 8.48 14.13
N LEU A 48 -2.36 7.46 13.31
CA LEU A 48 -1.05 6.88 13.04
C LEU A 48 -0.10 7.92 12.43
N VAL A 49 -0.55 8.66 11.42
CA VAL A 49 0.26 9.63 10.67
C VAL A 49 0.38 10.97 11.42
N SER A 50 -0.71 11.44 12.05
CA SER A 50 -0.72 12.70 12.81
C SER A 50 0.20 12.71 14.03
N SER A 51 0.65 11.53 14.49
CA SER A 51 1.67 11.42 15.54
C SER A 51 3.04 12.01 15.13
N ARG A 52 3.28 12.20 13.83
CA ARG A 52 4.60 12.57 13.27
C ARG A 52 4.54 13.66 12.21
N TYR A 53 3.44 13.74 11.48
CA TYR A 53 3.23 14.65 10.37
C TYR A 53 1.98 15.49 10.60
N SER A 54 1.98 16.71 10.08
CA SER A 54 0.81 17.57 10.02
C SER A 54 0.07 17.26 8.73
N ILE A 55 -1.16 16.74 8.82
CA ILE A 55 -1.95 16.40 7.63
C ILE A 55 -2.77 17.62 7.21
N LYS A 56 -2.55 18.09 5.98
CA LYS A 56 -3.26 19.20 5.38
C LYS A 56 -4.26 18.67 4.34
N PRO A 57 -5.57 18.74 4.60
CA PRO A 57 -6.56 18.45 3.56
C PRO A 57 -6.43 19.48 2.43
N ILE A 58 -6.54 19.03 1.18
CA ILE A 58 -6.46 19.87 -0.02
C ILE A 58 -7.63 19.50 -0.91
N ASP A 59 -8.53 20.45 -1.20
CA ASP A 59 -9.59 20.28 -2.21
C ASP A 59 -9.17 20.95 -3.51
N LEU A 60 -8.90 20.19 -4.57
CA LEU A 60 -8.39 20.74 -5.83
C LEU A 60 -9.39 21.63 -6.59
N LYS A 61 -10.68 21.62 -6.20
CA LYS A 61 -11.69 22.52 -6.77
C LYS A 61 -11.54 23.94 -6.24
N GLU A 62 -11.19 24.07 -4.97
CA GLU A 62 -11.17 25.34 -4.25
C GLU A 62 -9.72 25.82 -4.01
N ASP A 63 -8.82 24.89 -3.71
CA ASP A 63 -7.44 25.14 -3.29
C ASP A 63 -6.42 24.82 -4.40
N ALA A 64 -5.30 25.54 -4.38
CA ALA A 64 -4.09 25.15 -5.11
C ALA A 64 -3.19 24.27 -4.23
N ILE A 65 -2.50 23.31 -4.83
CA ILE A 65 -1.50 22.50 -4.10
C ILE A 65 -0.36 23.41 -3.62
N PRO A 66 -0.07 23.48 -2.30
CA PRO A 66 0.95 24.38 -1.77
C PRO A 66 2.36 24.09 -2.30
N ASP A 67 3.11 25.15 -2.61
CA ASP A 67 4.52 25.03 -2.96
C ASP A 67 5.36 24.54 -1.77
N GLY A 68 6.26 23.59 -2.02
CA GLY A 68 7.15 23.05 -0.98
C GLY A 68 6.52 21.92 -0.17
N LEU A 69 5.34 21.42 -0.56
CA LEU A 69 4.78 20.20 0.01
C LEU A 69 5.74 19.01 -0.20
N ASN A 70 5.90 18.16 0.82
CA ASN A 70 6.79 17.00 0.73
C ASN A 70 6.11 15.86 -0.04
N CYS A 71 4.87 15.56 0.34
CA CYS A 71 4.09 14.47 -0.23
C CYS A 71 2.61 14.88 -0.37
N LEU A 72 1.99 14.51 -1.48
CA LEU A 72 0.53 14.53 -1.67
C LEU A 72 0.02 13.09 -1.74
N MET A 73 -0.90 12.76 -0.85
CA MET A 73 -1.57 11.47 -0.78
C MET A 73 -2.95 11.54 -1.42
N ILE A 74 -3.23 10.60 -2.33
CA ILE A 74 -4.50 10.47 -3.04
C ILE A 74 -5.05 9.08 -2.71
N ALA A 75 -6.03 9.03 -1.79
CA ALA A 75 -6.56 7.80 -1.23
C ALA A 75 -7.99 7.54 -1.71
N ARG A 76 -8.16 6.48 -2.50
CA ARG A 76 -9.39 6.01 -3.13
C ARG A 76 -10.17 7.08 -3.91
N PRO A 77 -9.56 7.74 -4.90
CA PRO A 77 -10.34 8.61 -5.78
C PRO A 77 -11.37 7.77 -6.55
N THR A 78 -12.63 8.17 -6.56
CA THR A 78 -13.72 7.48 -7.29
C THR A 78 -14.43 8.36 -8.30
N GLN A 79 -14.21 9.68 -8.25
CA GLN A 79 -14.81 10.65 -9.18
C GLN A 79 -13.80 11.14 -10.22
N LYS A 80 -14.31 11.66 -11.34
CA LYS A 80 -13.50 12.23 -12.42
C LYS A 80 -12.85 13.55 -12.02
N PHE A 81 -11.57 13.68 -12.36
CA PHE A 81 -10.83 14.93 -12.28
C PHE A 81 -10.97 15.69 -13.60
N SER A 82 -11.09 17.01 -13.50
CA SER A 82 -10.96 17.92 -14.63
C SER A 82 -9.51 17.97 -15.12
N ASP A 83 -9.31 18.40 -16.36
CA ASP A 83 -7.96 18.55 -16.92
C ASP A 83 -7.11 19.55 -16.12
N TYR A 84 -7.73 20.60 -15.56
CA TYR A 84 -7.04 21.56 -14.69
C TYR A 84 -6.58 20.91 -13.37
N GLU A 85 -7.39 20.08 -12.72
CA GLU A 85 -6.99 19.38 -11.51
C GLU A 85 -5.88 18.35 -11.79
N LEU A 86 -5.95 17.63 -12.92
CA LEU A 86 -4.86 16.76 -13.37
C LEU A 86 -3.58 17.55 -13.63
N PHE A 87 -3.69 18.76 -14.19
CA PHE A 87 -2.57 19.69 -14.38
C PHE A 87 -1.97 20.13 -13.05
N GLN A 88 -2.78 20.40 -12.03
CA GLN A 88 -2.27 20.74 -10.70
C GLN A 88 -1.44 19.60 -10.09
N ILE A 89 -1.94 18.35 -10.18
CA ILE A 89 -1.22 17.16 -9.68
C ILE A 89 0.09 16.94 -10.45
N ASP A 90 0.06 17.07 -11.78
CA ASP A 90 1.24 17.01 -12.64
C ASP A 90 2.28 18.05 -12.21
N GLN A 91 1.87 19.32 -12.08
CA GLN A 91 2.78 20.40 -11.71
C GLN A 91 3.30 20.28 -10.27
N ALA A 92 2.54 19.68 -9.35
CA ALA A 92 3.04 19.36 -8.02
C ALA A 92 4.22 18.37 -8.11
N LEU A 93 4.09 17.31 -8.90
CA LEU A 93 5.21 16.39 -9.16
C LEU A 93 6.38 17.13 -9.81
N MET A 94 6.13 17.99 -10.80
CA MET A 94 7.18 18.75 -11.48
C MET A 94 7.95 19.67 -10.50
N LYS A 95 7.26 20.26 -9.53
CA LYS A 95 7.87 21.10 -8.49
C LYS A 95 8.67 20.30 -7.45
N GLY A 96 8.63 18.97 -7.48
CA GLY A 96 9.32 18.08 -6.54
C GLY A 96 8.49 17.68 -5.32
N THR A 97 7.16 17.76 -5.41
CA THR A 97 6.25 17.14 -4.45
C THR A 97 6.14 15.65 -4.79
N ASN A 98 6.35 14.78 -3.82
CA ASN A 98 6.19 13.34 -4.01
C ASN A 98 4.70 12.97 -4.04
N LEU A 99 4.33 11.95 -4.81
CA LEU A 99 2.94 11.52 -4.93
C LEU A 99 2.77 10.09 -4.39
N ALA A 100 1.71 9.86 -3.62
CA ALA A 100 1.32 8.54 -3.15
C ALA A 100 -0.13 8.24 -3.57
N PHE A 101 -0.30 7.25 -4.45
CA PHE A 101 -1.59 6.81 -4.92
C PHE A 101 -2.00 5.51 -4.24
N PHE A 102 -3.14 5.55 -3.55
CA PHE A 102 -3.82 4.39 -3.00
C PHE A 102 -5.16 4.26 -3.71
N SER A 103 -5.20 3.63 -4.89
CA SER A 103 -6.36 3.71 -5.79
C SER A 103 -7.00 2.36 -6.06
N ASP A 104 -8.32 2.26 -5.94
CA ASP A 104 -9.01 1.02 -6.26
C ASP A 104 -9.35 0.96 -7.76
N SER A 105 -9.45 -0.26 -8.29
CA SER A 105 -9.92 -0.47 -9.66
C SER A 105 -11.43 -0.43 -9.79
N PHE A 106 -12.16 -0.76 -8.72
CA PHE A 106 -13.61 -0.85 -8.71
C PHE A 106 -14.20 -0.13 -7.51
N ASN A 107 -15.39 0.44 -7.70
CA ASN A 107 -16.21 1.00 -6.65
C ASN A 107 -17.21 -0.06 -6.18
N GLU A 108 -17.19 -0.41 -4.90
CA GLU A 108 -18.13 -1.36 -4.30
C GLU A 108 -19.45 -0.64 -3.94
N ILE A 109 -20.54 -1.06 -4.58
CA ILE A 109 -21.88 -0.52 -4.38
C ILE A 109 -22.68 -1.55 -3.57
N MET A 110 -22.95 -1.20 -2.31
CA MET A 110 -23.79 -2.01 -1.43
C MET A 110 -25.28 -1.87 -1.79
N PRO A 111 -26.06 -2.96 -1.75
CA PRO A 111 -27.51 -2.91 -1.95
C PRO A 111 -28.19 -2.08 -0.85
N GLN A 112 -29.24 -1.34 -1.22
CA GLN A 112 -30.00 -0.54 -0.25
C GLN A 112 -30.75 -1.42 0.76
N GLN A 113 -31.12 -0.83 1.91
CA GLN A 113 -31.71 -1.51 3.08
C GLN A 113 -32.98 -2.34 2.79
N GLY A 114 -33.68 -2.08 1.67
CA GLY A 114 -34.84 -2.86 1.18
C GLY A 114 -34.52 -4.00 0.20
N GLN A 115 -33.25 -4.17 -0.19
CA GLN A 115 -32.75 -5.22 -1.09
C GLN A 115 -31.76 -6.16 -0.38
N MET A 116 -31.93 -6.31 0.94
CA MET A 116 -31.16 -7.22 1.79
C MET A 116 -31.21 -8.65 1.22
N GLY A 117 -30.08 -9.12 0.67
CA GLY A 117 -29.96 -10.44 0.03
C GLY A 117 -29.32 -10.41 -1.37
N MET A 118 -29.27 -9.24 -2.02
CA MET A 118 -28.51 -9.09 -3.27
C MET A 118 -27.01 -8.97 -2.99
N PRO A 119 -26.12 -9.53 -3.82
CA PRO A 119 -24.69 -9.33 -3.67
C PRO A 119 -24.29 -7.87 -3.99
N PRO A 120 -23.18 -7.36 -3.40
CA PRO A 120 -22.60 -6.08 -3.81
C PRO A 120 -22.28 -6.07 -5.32
N GLN A 121 -22.41 -4.90 -5.94
CA GLN A 121 -21.99 -4.67 -7.31
C GLN A 121 -20.65 -3.93 -7.34
N TYR A 122 -19.81 -4.24 -8.32
CA TYR A 122 -18.50 -3.64 -8.48
C TYR A 122 -18.42 -2.96 -9.85
N GLU A 123 -18.29 -1.64 -9.86
CA GLU A 123 -18.20 -0.86 -11.09
C GLU A 123 -16.76 -0.37 -11.31
N PRO A 124 -16.17 -0.53 -12.51
CA PRO A 124 -14.84 0.01 -12.78
C PRO A 124 -14.77 1.52 -12.53
N ILE A 125 -13.77 1.95 -11.77
CA ILE A 125 -13.51 3.37 -11.54
C ILE A 125 -12.82 3.96 -12.77
N ASP A 126 -13.22 5.16 -13.20
CA ASP A 126 -12.52 5.95 -14.22
C ASP A 126 -12.43 7.39 -13.71
N THR A 127 -11.25 7.77 -13.21
CA THR A 127 -11.02 9.10 -12.64
C THR A 127 -10.29 10.05 -13.57
N GLY A 128 -9.62 9.52 -14.59
CA GLY A 128 -8.69 10.25 -15.45
C GLY A 128 -7.25 10.26 -14.94
N LEU A 129 -7.01 9.97 -13.66
CA LEU A 129 -5.67 9.82 -13.08
C LEU A 129 -4.92 8.65 -13.72
N GLU A 130 -5.63 7.63 -14.20
CA GLU A 130 -5.06 6.47 -14.89
C GLU A 130 -4.20 6.88 -16.10
N LYS A 131 -4.58 7.94 -16.81
CA LYS A 131 -3.82 8.47 -17.96
C LYS A 131 -2.50 9.09 -17.50
N LEU A 132 -2.52 9.81 -16.38
CA LEU A 132 -1.36 10.45 -15.79
C LEU A 132 -0.39 9.39 -15.21
N LEU A 133 -0.89 8.40 -14.48
CA LEU A 133 -0.09 7.26 -13.99
C LEU A 133 0.54 6.47 -15.14
N THR A 134 -0.23 6.18 -16.20
CA THR A 134 0.25 5.46 -17.37
C THR A 134 1.39 6.23 -18.05
N HIS A 135 1.24 7.56 -18.19
CA HIS A 135 2.30 8.42 -18.72
C HIS A 135 3.58 8.38 -17.89
N TYR A 136 3.48 8.28 -16.57
CA TYR A 136 4.64 8.12 -15.70
C TYR A 136 5.21 6.71 -15.62
N GLY A 137 4.57 5.74 -16.30
CA GLY A 137 5.09 4.39 -16.44
C GLY A 137 4.36 3.32 -15.63
N ILE A 138 3.21 3.63 -15.01
CA ILE A 138 2.43 2.65 -14.25
C ILE A 138 1.00 2.55 -14.77
N ASN A 139 0.59 1.35 -15.15
CA ASN A 139 -0.79 1.04 -15.52
C ASN A 139 -1.43 0.19 -14.41
N ILE A 140 -2.61 0.60 -13.93
CA ILE A 140 -3.43 -0.17 -12.98
C ILE A 140 -4.44 -0.97 -13.79
N LYS A 141 -4.37 -2.30 -13.74
CA LYS A 141 -5.34 -3.14 -14.43
C LYS A 141 -6.65 -3.22 -13.65
N LYS A 142 -7.77 -3.16 -14.37
CA LYS A 142 -9.11 -3.32 -13.82
C LYS A 142 -9.43 -4.79 -13.54
N ALA A 143 -8.77 -5.32 -12.50
CA ALA A 143 -8.88 -6.70 -12.04
C ALA A 143 -8.56 -6.76 -10.55
N TYR A 144 -9.08 -7.76 -9.83
CA TYR A 144 -8.58 -8.09 -8.49
C TYR A 144 -7.64 -9.29 -8.56
N VAL A 145 -6.55 -9.23 -7.79
CA VAL A 145 -5.63 -10.36 -7.64
C VAL A 145 -6.18 -11.30 -6.57
N LEU A 146 -6.35 -12.56 -6.96
CA LEU A 146 -6.69 -13.66 -6.08
C LEU A 146 -5.46 -14.54 -5.90
N ASP A 147 -5.21 -15.04 -4.70
CA ASP A 147 -4.00 -15.81 -4.39
C ASP A 147 -4.33 -16.98 -3.46
N LYS A 148 -3.78 -18.18 -3.72
CA LYS A 148 -3.89 -19.31 -2.79
C LYS A 148 -3.20 -19.02 -1.45
N GLN A 149 -2.14 -18.21 -1.47
CA GLN A 149 -1.49 -17.69 -0.28
C GLN A 149 -2.25 -16.47 0.25
N SER A 150 -3.47 -16.69 0.74
CA SER A 150 -4.32 -15.63 1.26
C SER A 150 -4.50 -15.69 2.78
N TYR A 151 -5.18 -14.68 3.31
CA TYR A 151 -5.71 -14.75 4.67
C TYR A 151 -6.74 -15.90 4.79
N THR A 152 -6.67 -16.64 5.89
CA THR A 152 -7.63 -17.70 6.22
C THR A 152 -8.45 -17.23 7.41
N HIS A 153 -9.75 -17.07 7.20
CA HIS A 153 -10.70 -16.75 8.25
C HIS A 153 -11.19 -18.04 8.90
N GLN A 154 -11.24 -18.06 10.23
CA GLN A 154 -11.79 -19.20 10.96
C GLN A 154 -13.23 -18.86 11.36
N ALA A 155 -14.19 -19.55 10.74
CA ALA A 155 -15.60 -19.32 11.01
C ALA A 155 -15.95 -19.74 12.45
N PRO A 156 -16.77 -18.96 13.18
CA PRO A 156 -17.19 -19.34 14.51
C PRO A 156 -18.05 -20.61 14.49
N GLN A 157 -17.96 -21.42 15.56
CA GLN A 157 -18.59 -22.76 15.61
C GLN A 157 -20.11 -22.73 15.44
N ASN A 158 -20.78 -21.64 15.84
CA ASN A 158 -22.21 -21.44 15.67
C ASN A 158 -22.64 -21.21 14.21
N MET A 159 -21.71 -20.91 13.30
CA MET A 159 -21.94 -20.76 11.85
C MET A 159 -21.42 -21.97 11.05
N GLY A 160 -21.28 -23.13 11.70
CA GLY A 160 -20.80 -24.38 11.07
C GLY A 160 -19.31 -24.64 11.26
N GLY A 161 -18.54 -23.65 11.74
CA GLY A 161 -17.10 -23.78 11.94
C GLY A 161 -16.32 -24.01 10.64
N GLY A 162 -14.99 -24.13 10.76
CA GLY A 162 -14.09 -24.43 9.64
C GLY A 162 -13.19 -23.26 9.24
N GLU A 163 -12.25 -23.57 8.33
CA GLU A 163 -11.34 -22.60 7.73
C GLU A 163 -11.84 -22.20 6.35
N GLN A 164 -11.91 -20.89 6.11
CA GLN A 164 -12.30 -20.33 4.82
C GLN A 164 -11.20 -19.40 4.32
N ASN A 165 -10.69 -19.69 3.12
CA ASN A 165 -9.70 -18.83 2.48
C ASN A 165 -10.38 -17.62 1.85
N ILE A 166 -9.85 -16.45 2.15
CA ILE A 166 -10.27 -15.19 1.55
C ILE A 166 -9.31 -14.88 0.41
N TYR A 167 -9.50 -15.52 -0.76
CA TYR A 167 -8.52 -15.47 -1.86
C TYR A 167 -8.22 -14.05 -2.36
N PHE A 168 -9.18 -13.11 -2.23
CA PHE A 168 -9.01 -11.69 -2.55
C PHE A 168 -8.30 -10.89 -1.44
N ALA A 169 -7.75 -11.55 -0.44
CA ALA A 169 -6.83 -10.98 0.55
C ALA A 169 -5.48 -11.71 0.54
N PRO A 170 -4.69 -11.59 -0.54
CA PRO A 170 -3.31 -12.08 -0.59
C PRO A 170 -2.51 -11.71 0.66
N MET A 171 -1.85 -12.72 1.23
CA MET A 171 -0.98 -12.63 2.39
C MET A 171 0.46 -12.62 1.91
N LEU A 172 1.01 -11.44 1.67
CA LEU A 172 2.35 -11.27 1.12
C LEU A 172 3.40 -11.51 2.21
N LYS A 173 4.47 -12.24 1.89
CA LYS A 173 5.57 -12.62 2.79
C LYS A 173 6.81 -12.94 1.95
N GLU A 174 7.96 -13.07 2.59
CA GLU A 174 9.19 -13.63 1.98
C GLU A 174 9.43 -13.10 0.55
N LYS A 175 9.41 -13.99 -0.46
CA LYS A 175 9.72 -13.70 -1.87
C LYS A 175 8.79 -12.69 -2.53
N THR A 176 7.62 -12.44 -1.96
CA THR A 176 6.61 -11.55 -2.53
C THR A 176 6.76 -10.10 -2.06
N ILE A 177 7.68 -9.84 -1.12
CA ILE A 177 8.04 -8.51 -0.62
C ILE A 177 9.50 -8.22 -0.98
N ASN A 178 9.75 -7.08 -1.63
CA ASN A 178 11.12 -6.64 -1.92
C ASN A 178 11.72 -5.93 -0.71
N ASN A 179 12.53 -6.63 0.08
CA ASN A 179 13.24 -6.07 1.24
C ASN A 179 14.58 -5.38 0.88
N LYS A 180 14.94 -5.22 -0.41
CA LYS A 180 16.20 -4.55 -0.79
C LYS A 180 16.23 -3.06 -0.44
N PRO A 181 15.17 -2.26 -0.67
CA PRO A 181 15.15 -0.87 -0.21
C PRO A 181 15.19 -0.84 1.32
N GLY A 182 16.03 0.01 1.90
CA GLY A 182 16.24 0.03 3.36
C GLY A 182 14.96 0.30 4.16
N PHE A 183 14.03 1.10 3.62
CA PHE A 183 12.72 1.34 4.26
C PHE A 183 11.78 0.12 4.20
N MET A 184 12.12 -0.95 3.47
CA MET A 184 11.33 -2.18 3.37
C MET A 184 11.90 -3.34 4.20
N ASP A 185 13.11 -3.23 4.75
CA ASP A 185 13.85 -4.36 5.33
C ASP A 185 13.11 -5.08 6.49
N ASN A 186 12.33 -4.32 7.27
CA ASN A 186 11.56 -4.85 8.40
C ASN A 186 10.14 -5.32 8.06
N ILE A 187 9.73 -5.24 6.79
CA ILE A 187 8.40 -5.72 6.39
C ILE A 187 8.49 -7.23 6.15
N LYS A 188 8.00 -8.02 7.12
CA LYS A 188 8.07 -9.49 7.07
C LYS A 188 6.81 -10.16 6.51
N GLY A 189 5.69 -9.46 6.49
CA GLY A 189 4.46 -9.94 5.84
C GLY A 189 3.38 -8.86 5.85
N LEU A 190 2.41 -8.90 4.96
CA LEU A 190 1.30 -7.95 4.95
C LEU A 190 0.07 -8.59 4.29
N VAL A 191 -1.10 -8.03 4.54
CA VAL A 191 -2.35 -8.47 3.89
C VAL A 191 -2.82 -7.37 2.96
N ALA A 192 -3.00 -7.69 1.69
CA ALA A 192 -3.42 -6.76 0.64
C ALA A 192 -4.82 -7.15 0.13
N MET A 193 -5.86 -6.71 0.84
CA MET A 193 -7.24 -7.04 0.49
C MET A 193 -7.73 -6.23 -0.71
N GLN A 194 -8.42 -6.88 -1.66
CA GLN A 194 -8.95 -6.25 -2.87
C GLN A 194 -7.87 -5.48 -3.67
N ILE A 195 -6.66 -6.02 -3.74
CA ILE A 195 -5.57 -5.38 -4.49
C ILE A 195 -5.66 -5.66 -5.98
N SER A 196 -5.40 -4.65 -6.81
CA SER A 196 -5.32 -4.80 -8.27
C SER A 196 -3.88 -5.03 -8.74
N PRO A 197 -3.65 -5.66 -9.90
CA PRO A 197 -2.30 -5.81 -10.42
C PRO A 197 -1.84 -4.53 -11.14
N LEU A 198 -0.54 -4.25 -11.03
CA LEU A 198 0.15 -3.19 -11.74
C LEU A 198 0.95 -3.75 -12.91
N GLU A 199 1.05 -2.94 -13.97
CA GLU A 199 1.97 -3.18 -15.07
C GLU A 199 2.91 -2.00 -15.24
N LEU A 200 4.20 -2.29 -15.38
CA LEU A 200 5.21 -1.30 -15.69
C LEU A 200 5.19 -1.01 -17.20
N VAL A 201 4.88 0.22 -17.58
CA VAL A 201 4.86 0.68 -18.97
C VAL A 201 6.26 1.14 -19.36
N GLN A 202 7.16 0.18 -19.59
CA GLN A 202 8.60 0.42 -19.75
C GLN A 202 8.93 1.49 -20.81
N LYS A 203 8.15 1.57 -21.90
CA LYS A 203 8.32 2.56 -22.97
C LYS A 203 8.18 4.03 -22.51
N ASN A 204 7.50 4.26 -21.39
CA ASN A 204 7.26 5.59 -20.83
C ASN A 204 8.30 5.95 -19.75
N ILE A 205 9.23 5.04 -19.44
CA ILE A 205 10.25 5.21 -18.42
C ILE A 205 11.60 5.38 -19.11
N ASP A 206 12.25 6.51 -18.84
CA ASP A 206 13.64 6.73 -19.21
C ASP A 206 14.54 6.11 -18.12
N PRO A 207 15.21 4.98 -18.37
CA PRO A 207 15.96 4.25 -17.36
C PRO A 207 17.19 5.04 -16.86
N ASP A 208 17.65 6.05 -17.59
CA ASP A 208 18.76 6.91 -17.17
C ASP A 208 18.30 7.99 -16.17
N LYS A 209 16.98 8.25 -16.08
CA LYS A 209 16.40 9.30 -15.24
C LYS A 209 15.46 8.79 -14.15
N ILE A 210 14.85 7.62 -14.34
CA ILE A 210 13.84 7.07 -13.44
C ILE A 210 14.22 5.64 -13.09
N THR A 211 14.33 5.37 -11.79
CA THR A 211 14.45 4.01 -11.25
C THR A 211 13.07 3.52 -10.83
N ALA A 212 12.59 2.45 -11.46
CA ALA A 212 11.36 1.78 -11.07
C ALA A 212 11.66 0.59 -10.15
N THR A 213 11.25 0.70 -8.89
CA THR A 213 11.44 -0.34 -7.88
C THR A 213 10.12 -1.03 -7.59
N LYS A 214 10.01 -2.32 -7.95
CA LYS A 214 8.91 -3.16 -7.49
C LYS A 214 9.03 -3.38 -5.98
N LEU A 215 7.97 -3.08 -5.25
CA LEU A 215 7.94 -3.25 -3.79
C LEU A 215 7.21 -4.52 -3.38
N LEU A 216 6.08 -4.82 -4.01
CA LEU A 216 5.22 -5.94 -3.68
C LEU A 216 4.83 -6.70 -4.94
N SER A 217 4.66 -8.01 -4.80
CA SER A 217 4.11 -8.92 -5.80
C SER A 217 3.19 -9.94 -5.12
N SER A 218 2.35 -10.63 -5.88
CA SER A 218 1.59 -11.79 -5.39
C SER A 218 2.43 -13.07 -5.45
N SER A 219 1.89 -14.19 -4.99
CA SER A 219 2.58 -15.49 -5.13
C SER A 219 2.50 -16.03 -6.56
N ASP A 220 3.31 -17.05 -6.87
CA ASP A 220 3.23 -17.77 -8.16
C ASP A 220 1.89 -18.54 -8.32
N GLU A 221 1.12 -18.70 -7.25
CA GLU A 221 -0.20 -19.37 -7.23
C GLU A 221 -1.37 -18.36 -7.22
N SER A 222 -1.19 -17.23 -7.91
CA SER A 222 -2.20 -16.17 -8.03
C SER A 222 -2.87 -16.16 -9.41
N TRP A 223 -4.09 -15.64 -9.49
CA TRP A 223 -4.85 -15.44 -10.72
C TRP A 223 -5.68 -14.15 -10.62
N LEU A 224 -6.29 -13.74 -11.73
CA LEU A 224 -7.10 -12.51 -11.78
C LEU A 224 -8.59 -12.81 -11.80
N MET A 225 -9.35 -11.96 -11.10
CA MET A 225 -10.80 -11.82 -11.28
C MET A 225 -11.07 -10.54 -12.08
N GLU A 226 -11.62 -10.71 -13.28
CA GLU A 226 -11.91 -9.64 -14.23
C GLU A 226 -13.39 -9.66 -14.64
N GLY A 227 -13.93 -8.53 -15.08
CA GLY A 227 -15.31 -8.42 -15.54
C GLY A 227 -16.32 -8.42 -14.39
N MET A 228 -17.17 -9.45 -14.31
CA MET A 228 -18.19 -9.55 -13.26
C MET A 228 -17.55 -9.99 -11.95
N ILE A 229 -17.23 -9.03 -11.09
CA ILE A 229 -16.60 -9.29 -9.80
C ILE A 229 -17.62 -9.89 -8.82
N ASN A 230 -17.19 -10.95 -8.13
CA ASN A 230 -17.93 -11.54 -7.01
C ASN A 230 -16.94 -11.91 -5.89
N LEU A 231 -16.91 -11.10 -4.84
CA LEU A 231 -16.03 -11.30 -3.69
C LEU A 231 -16.65 -12.17 -2.58
N ASN A 232 -17.64 -12.99 -2.89
CA ASN A 232 -18.13 -14.00 -1.94
C ASN A 232 -17.18 -15.21 -1.93
N PRO A 233 -16.45 -15.47 -0.83
CA PRO A 233 -15.44 -16.54 -0.83
C PRO A 233 -16.04 -17.96 -0.95
N MET A 234 -17.35 -18.15 -0.78
CA MET A 234 -18.01 -19.43 -1.05
C MET A 234 -18.12 -19.76 -2.55
N PHE A 235 -18.10 -18.74 -3.41
CA PHE A 235 -18.24 -18.89 -4.87
C PHE A 235 -16.92 -18.74 -5.62
N ILE A 236 -15.81 -18.49 -4.93
CA ILE A 236 -14.50 -18.37 -5.54
C ILE A 236 -13.79 -19.71 -5.47
N THR A 237 -13.43 -20.24 -6.64
CA THR A 237 -12.63 -21.46 -6.78
C THR A 237 -11.31 -21.13 -7.48
N PRO A 238 -10.16 -21.59 -6.95
CA PRO A 238 -8.89 -21.44 -7.65
C PRO A 238 -8.90 -22.21 -8.98
N PRO A 239 -8.23 -21.71 -10.03
CA PRO A 239 -8.06 -22.45 -11.29
C PRO A 239 -7.45 -23.84 -11.06
N GLU A 240 -7.89 -24.82 -11.85
CA GLU A 240 -7.39 -26.20 -11.78
C GLU A 240 -5.97 -26.31 -12.35
N SER A 241 -5.70 -25.60 -13.46
CA SER A 241 -4.40 -25.60 -14.11
C SER A 241 -3.44 -24.62 -13.44
N LYS A 242 -2.21 -25.06 -13.20
CA LYS A 242 -1.13 -24.19 -12.74
C LYS A 242 -0.70 -23.16 -13.78
N ASP A 243 -0.92 -23.43 -15.07
CA ASP A 243 -0.54 -22.53 -16.16
C ASP A 243 -1.42 -21.26 -16.20
N GLU A 244 -2.58 -21.30 -15.55
CA GLU A 244 -3.46 -20.14 -15.35
C GLU A 244 -3.05 -19.28 -14.15
N MET A 245 -2.07 -19.74 -13.36
CA MET A 245 -1.55 -19.04 -12.20
C MET A 245 -0.19 -18.42 -12.49
N LYS A 246 0.03 -17.20 -11.98
CA LYS A 246 1.32 -16.51 -12.02
C LYS A 246 1.40 -15.43 -10.96
N SER A 247 2.62 -14.96 -10.69
CA SER A 247 2.86 -13.76 -9.89
C SER A 247 2.45 -12.50 -10.65
N TYR A 248 1.84 -11.56 -9.94
CA TYR A 248 1.50 -10.22 -10.41
C TYR A 248 2.21 -9.16 -9.57
N ASP A 249 2.54 -8.02 -10.18
CA ASP A 249 3.13 -6.91 -9.44
C ASP A 249 2.03 -6.12 -8.73
N LEU A 250 2.25 -5.73 -7.49
CA LEU A 250 1.22 -5.17 -6.62
C LEU A 250 1.55 -3.75 -6.15
N ALA A 251 2.82 -3.36 -6.12
CA ALA A 251 3.21 -2.00 -5.76
C ALA A 251 4.53 -1.59 -6.40
N TYR A 252 4.62 -0.34 -6.82
CA TYR A 252 5.82 0.26 -7.40
C TYR A 252 6.14 1.59 -6.74
N LEU A 253 7.46 1.85 -6.63
CA LEU A 253 8.02 3.15 -6.32
C LEU A 253 8.91 3.57 -7.50
N LEU A 254 8.56 4.68 -8.15
CA LEU A 254 9.36 5.30 -9.20
C LEU A 254 10.06 6.51 -8.61
N GLU A 255 11.38 6.60 -8.77
CA GLU A 255 12.20 7.70 -8.24
C GLU A 255 13.06 8.31 -9.34
N GLY A 256 13.10 9.64 -9.39
CA GLY A 256 13.98 10.36 -10.31
C GLY A 256 13.30 11.57 -10.94
N THR A 257 13.63 11.84 -12.20
CA THR A 257 13.16 13.01 -12.94
C THR A 257 12.11 12.64 -13.99
N PHE A 258 10.90 13.14 -13.81
CA PHE A 258 9.73 12.89 -14.64
C PHE A 258 9.57 13.96 -15.72
N THR A 259 8.96 13.57 -16.85
CA THR A 259 8.52 14.51 -17.90
C THR A 259 7.04 14.78 -17.71
N SER A 260 6.61 16.04 -17.69
CA SER A 260 5.21 16.42 -17.51
C SER A 260 4.30 15.77 -18.56
N PHE A 261 3.13 15.29 -18.12
CA PHE A 261 2.06 14.80 -18.99
C PHE A 261 1.52 15.91 -19.90
N PHE A 262 1.64 17.17 -19.49
CA PHE A 262 1.18 18.35 -20.23
C PHE A 262 2.24 18.96 -21.13
N LYS A 263 3.44 18.36 -21.23
CA LYS A 263 4.47 18.81 -22.16
C LYS A 263 3.94 18.81 -23.60
N GLY A 264 3.98 19.97 -24.23
CA GLY A 264 3.49 20.17 -25.60
C GLY A 264 1.97 20.17 -25.75
N LYS A 265 1.20 20.18 -24.65
CA LYS A 265 -0.27 20.33 -24.67
C LYS A 265 -0.66 21.77 -24.31
N ALA A 266 -1.88 22.17 -24.68
CA ALA A 266 -2.45 23.40 -24.17
C ALA A 266 -2.63 23.29 -22.65
N ILE A 267 -2.27 24.34 -21.92
CA ILE A 267 -2.47 24.41 -20.48
C ILE A 267 -3.98 24.53 -20.23
N PRO A 268 -4.60 23.61 -19.46
CA PRO A 268 -6.02 23.71 -19.16
C PRO A 268 -6.34 25.01 -18.41
N GLU A 269 -7.45 25.64 -18.74
CA GLU A 269 -7.95 26.81 -18.01
C GLU A 269 -8.72 26.36 -16.77
N LYS A 270 -8.62 27.13 -15.67
CA LYS A 270 -9.49 26.93 -14.51
C LYS A 270 -10.89 27.42 -14.89
N GLU A 271 -11.89 26.54 -14.81
CA GLU A 271 -13.28 27.01 -14.88
C GLU A 271 -13.56 27.87 -13.64
N LEU A 272 -13.77 29.17 -13.85
CA LEU A 272 -14.05 30.13 -12.78
C LEU A 272 -15.46 29.85 -12.21
N GLY A 273 -15.54 29.55 -10.91
CA GLY A 273 -16.83 29.44 -10.21
C GLY A 273 -17.38 30.81 -9.81
N GLU A 274 -18.67 30.90 -9.49
CA GLU A 274 -19.32 32.16 -9.04
C GLU A 274 -18.60 32.83 -7.84
N LYS A 275 -17.87 32.05 -7.02
CA LYS A 275 -17.07 32.55 -5.88
C LYS A 275 -15.71 33.15 -6.27
N ASP A 276 -15.19 32.84 -7.46
CA ASP A 276 -13.96 33.45 -7.98
C ASP A 276 -14.20 34.87 -8.53
N ILE A 277 -15.47 35.24 -8.75
CA ILE A 277 -15.88 36.61 -9.03
C ILE A 277 -15.90 37.36 -7.68
N LYS A 278 -14.78 37.99 -7.33
CA LYS A 278 -14.81 39.01 -6.29
C LYS A 278 -15.74 40.13 -6.78
N GLU A 279 -16.89 40.31 -6.14
CA GLU A 279 -17.62 41.57 -6.20
C GLU A 279 -16.71 42.66 -5.64
N ASP A 280 -15.98 43.33 -6.54
CA ASP A 280 -15.31 44.57 -6.24
C ASP A 280 -16.37 45.64 -6.02
N ASN A 281 -16.88 45.71 -4.79
CA ASN A 281 -17.74 46.79 -4.33
C ASN A 281 -16.90 48.06 -4.11
N GLY A 282 -16.59 48.71 -5.23
CA GLY A 282 -16.47 50.16 -5.39
C GLY A 282 -15.39 50.87 -4.59
N LYS A 283 -14.31 51.26 -5.28
CA LYS A 283 -14.00 52.66 -5.66
C LYS A 283 -12.57 52.75 -6.18
N ASN A 284 -12.41 52.75 -7.50
CA ASN A 284 -11.51 53.64 -8.22
C ASN A 284 -11.75 53.47 -9.73
N GLN A 285 -12.32 54.50 -10.34
CA GLN A 285 -12.81 54.47 -11.72
C GLN A 285 -11.74 54.84 -12.76
N ASP A 286 -10.45 54.85 -12.38
CA ASP A 286 -9.35 55.36 -13.22
C ASP A 286 -8.23 54.34 -13.55
N GLU A 287 -8.42 53.04 -13.28
CA GLU A 287 -7.46 51.99 -13.70
C GLU A 287 -8.02 51.03 -14.76
N LYS A 288 -9.02 51.45 -15.54
CA LYS A 288 -9.68 50.59 -16.53
C LYS A 288 -8.90 50.37 -17.84
N ASN A 289 -7.61 50.71 -17.90
CA ASN A 289 -6.81 50.60 -19.12
C ASN A 289 -5.39 49.99 -18.93
N GLN A 290 -5.13 49.25 -17.84
CA GLN A 290 -3.84 48.54 -17.66
C GLN A 290 -3.95 47.11 -17.11
N LEU A 291 -5.01 46.37 -17.46
CA LEU A 291 -5.18 44.98 -17.02
C LEU A 291 -5.38 43.99 -18.18
N GLU A 292 -4.99 44.35 -19.40
CA GLU A 292 -4.69 43.35 -20.43
C GLU A 292 -3.24 42.88 -20.23
N GLY A 293 -3.07 41.68 -19.66
CA GLY A 293 -1.76 41.02 -19.65
C GLY A 293 -1.30 40.36 -18.35
N PHE A 294 -2.08 40.37 -17.26
CA PHE A 294 -1.77 39.57 -16.09
C PHE A 294 -2.34 38.15 -16.21
N THR A 295 -1.82 37.36 -17.16
CA THR A 295 -1.77 35.91 -16.94
C THR A 295 -0.82 35.68 -15.78
N ALA A 296 -1.32 35.21 -14.64
CA ALA A 296 -0.47 34.58 -13.63
C ALA A 296 0.20 33.38 -14.32
N ARG A 297 1.38 33.60 -14.92
CA ARG A 297 2.25 32.55 -15.42
C ARG A 297 2.76 31.79 -14.21
N ASN A 298 1.93 30.91 -13.65
CA ASN A 298 2.44 29.73 -12.98
C ASN A 298 3.38 29.10 -14.00
N THR A 299 4.69 29.19 -13.71
CA THR A 299 5.72 28.79 -14.67
C THR A 299 5.55 27.30 -14.91
N PHE A 300 4.98 26.94 -16.05
CA PHE A 300 4.80 25.56 -16.46
C PHE A 300 6.18 24.87 -16.48
N LEU A 301 6.28 23.75 -15.77
CA LEU A 301 7.48 22.94 -15.72
C LEU A 301 7.28 21.71 -16.59
N GLU A 302 8.14 21.53 -17.58
CA GLU A 302 8.14 20.35 -18.45
C GLU A 302 8.81 19.14 -17.82
N THR A 303 9.65 19.37 -16.81
CA THR A 303 10.51 18.35 -16.21
C THR A 303 10.57 18.56 -14.71
N SER A 304 10.52 17.46 -13.99
CA SER A 304 10.48 17.52 -12.54
C SER A 304 11.85 17.73 -11.91
N LYS A 305 11.86 18.37 -10.74
CA LYS A 305 12.92 18.08 -9.77
C LYS A 305 12.88 16.59 -9.38
N PRO A 306 13.97 16.00 -8.88
CA PRO A 306 13.94 14.63 -8.38
C PRO A 306 12.78 14.44 -7.40
N ALA A 307 11.89 13.52 -7.73
CA ALA A 307 10.67 13.24 -6.98
C ALA A 307 10.43 11.73 -6.94
N LYS A 308 9.43 11.33 -6.14
CA LYS A 308 9.02 9.95 -5.94
C LYS A 308 7.53 9.81 -6.22
N LEU A 309 7.20 8.74 -6.94
CA LEU A 309 5.83 8.33 -7.24
C LEU A 309 5.62 6.91 -6.69
N PHE A 310 4.81 6.81 -5.64
CA PHE A 310 4.39 5.53 -5.08
C PHE A 310 2.98 5.19 -5.55
N VAL A 311 2.77 3.96 -6.00
CA VAL A 311 1.46 3.47 -6.44
C VAL A 311 1.18 2.12 -5.79
N LEU A 312 0.07 2.05 -5.06
CA LEU A 312 -0.51 0.85 -4.47
C LEU A 312 -2.01 0.81 -4.78
N PRO A 313 -2.49 -0.11 -5.61
CA PRO A 313 -3.89 -0.12 -6.00
C PRO A 313 -4.76 -0.91 -5.00
N CYS A 314 -4.73 -0.48 -3.74
CA CYS A 314 -5.42 -1.08 -2.60
C CYS A 314 -5.64 -0.01 -1.52
N SER A 315 -6.81 0.62 -1.50
CA SER A 315 -7.15 1.55 -0.42
C SER A 315 -7.58 0.86 0.86
N GLN A 316 -8.03 -0.41 0.79
CA GLN A 316 -8.42 -1.21 1.94
C GLN A 316 -7.32 -1.31 3.00
N MET A 317 -6.05 -1.27 2.58
CA MET A 317 -4.89 -1.23 3.49
C MET A 317 -4.80 0.05 4.32
N LEU A 318 -5.53 1.11 3.97
CA LEU A 318 -5.64 2.35 4.73
C LEU A 318 -6.85 2.37 5.68
N GLU A 319 -7.78 1.42 5.56
CA GLU A 319 -8.99 1.41 6.36
C GLU A 319 -8.74 0.92 7.79
N ASP A 320 -9.60 1.37 8.70
CA ASP A 320 -9.51 1.12 10.15
C ASP A 320 -9.56 -0.37 10.51
N ASN A 321 -10.14 -1.23 9.66
CA ASN A 321 -10.19 -2.68 9.85
C ASN A 321 -8.84 -3.38 9.55
N MET A 322 -7.96 -2.75 8.77
CA MET A 322 -6.67 -3.29 8.36
C MET A 322 -5.47 -2.58 9.02
N LEU A 323 -5.70 -1.42 9.63
CA LEU A 323 -4.67 -0.63 10.31
C LEU A 323 -4.84 -0.65 11.84
N ASP A 324 -3.71 -0.82 12.53
CA ASP A 324 -3.61 -0.56 13.97
C ASP A 324 -3.09 0.87 14.18
N PRO A 325 -3.83 1.76 14.85
CA PRO A 325 -3.40 3.14 15.13
C PRO A 325 -2.12 3.20 15.97
N GLU A 326 -1.79 2.15 16.73
CA GLU A 326 -0.52 2.07 17.48
C GLU A 326 0.68 1.67 16.59
N GLY A 327 0.46 1.35 15.32
CA GLY A 327 1.52 1.03 14.36
C GLY A 327 2.18 -0.33 14.57
N ARG A 328 1.56 -1.24 15.33
CA ARG A 328 2.15 -2.55 15.69
C ARG A 328 1.91 -3.62 14.63
N THR A 329 0.89 -3.46 13.78
CA THR A 329 0.64 -4.38 12.67
C THR A 329 1.62 -4.12 11.53
N THR A 330 1.87 -5.15 10.73
CA THR A 330 2.84 -5.02 9.64
C THR A 330 2.31 -4.16 8.49
N ASN A 331 0.99 -4.12 8.24
CA ASN A 331 0.37 -3.16 7.32
C ASN A 331 0.65 -1.72 7.75
N ALA A 332 0.44 -1.39 9.04
CA ALA A 332 0.70 -0.05 9.57
C ALA A 332 2.19 0.32 9.49
N THR A 333 3.08 -0.63 9.75
CA THR A 333 4.54 -0.45 9.58
C THR A 333 4.88 -0.14 8.12
N PHE A 334 4.32 -0.89 7.16
CA PHE A 334 4.56 -0.67 5.73
C PHE A 334 4.12 0.72 5.28
N ILE A 335 2.87 1.11 5.61
CA ILE A 335 2.34 2.43 5.26
C ILE A 335 3.20 3.55 5.86
N LEU A 336 3.59 3.45 7.13
CA LEU A 336 4.48 4.42 7.76
C LEU A 336 5.86 4.47 7.10
N ASN A 337 6.45 3.33 6.76
CA ASN A 337 7.74 3.28 6.10
C ASN A 337 7.69 3.96 4.72
N VAL A 338 6.61 3.75 3.96
CA VAL A 338 6.39 4.42 2.66
C VAL A 338 6.25 5.91 2.87
N ILE A 339 5.43 6.36 3.81
CA ILE A 339 5.25 7.79 4.12
C ILE A 339 6.59 8.42 4.55
N ASP A 340 7.33 7.77 5.44
CA ASP A 340 8.64 8.24 5.89
C ASP A 340 9.60 8.36 4.69
N HIS A 341 9.62 7.37 3.80
CA HIS A 341 10.47 7.39 2.61
C HIS A 341 10.10 8.50 1.61
N LEU A 342 8.80 8.77 1.43
CA LEU A 342 8.31 9.88 0.61
C LEU A 342 8.56 11.25 1.26
N ASN A 343 8.85 11.31 2.56
CA ASN A 343 9.20 12.56 3.24
C ASN A 343 10.71 12.71 3.51
N GLY A 344 11.53 11.75 3.07
CA GLY A 344 13.00 11.79 3.23
C GLY A 344 13.51 11.27 4.59
N GLU A 345 12.67 10.56 5.34
CA GLU A 345 12.92 10.09 6.70
C GLU A 345 13.29 8.59 6.77
N ASP A 346 14.06 8.09 5.80
CA ASP A 346 14.44 6.68 5.65
C ASP A 346 15.07 6.06 6.90
N LYS A 347 15.83 6.86 7.65
CA LYS A 347 16.48 6.43 8.90
C LYS A 347 15.44 6.04 9.95
N ILE A 348 14.31 6.74 10.00
CA ILE A 348 13.21 6.45 10.93
C ILE A 348 12.55 5.11 10.56
N ALA A 349 12.30 4.90 9.27
CA ALA A 349 11.76 3.63 8.76
C ALA A 349 12.66 2.44 9.13
N GLN A 350 13.97 2.59 8.95
CA GLN A 350 14.95 1.56 9.31
C GLN A 350 15.01 1.27 10.81
N LEU A 351 14.90 2.29 11.67
CA LEU A 351 14.93 2.10 13.13
C LEU A 351 13.70 1.36 13.66
N ARG A 352 12.54 1.45 12.98
CA ARG A 352 11.30 0.74 13.32
C ARG A 352 11.48 -0.79 13.31
N SER A 353 12.50 -1.30 12.63
CA SER A 353 12.90 -2.72 12.63
C SER A 353 13.25 -3.26 14.03
N LYS A 354 13.83 -2.43 14.91
CA LYS A 354 14.42 -2.88 16.18
C LYS A 354 13.40 -3.13 17.28
N GLN A 355 12.15 -2.66 17.13
CA GLN A 355 11.08 -2.84 18.11
C GLN A 355 10.14 -4.01 17.78
N GLN A 356 10.25 -4.63 16.60
CA GLN A 356 9.34 -5.71 16.23
C GLN A 356 9.71 -7.03 16.92
N THR A 357 8.82 -7.50 17.80
CA THR A 357 8.90 -8.77 18.53
C THR A 357 8.34 -9.96 17.74
N LEU A 358 7.80 -9.73 16.54
CA LEU A 358 7.26 -10.79 15.68
C LEU A 358 8.31 -11.18 14.65
N ASN A 359 9.16 -12.13 15.03
CA ASN A 359 9.98 -12.88 14.10
C ASN A 359 9.16 -14.14 13.74
N PRO A 360 8.28 -14.12 12.72
CA PRO A 360 7.60 -15.34 12.31
C PRO A 360 8.67 -16.37 11.97
N ILE A 361 8.63 -17.53 12.64
CA ILE A 361 9.59 -18.60 12.40
C ILE A 361 9.52 -18.92 10.91
N ALA A 362 10.65 -18.80 10.21
CA ALA A 362 10.75 -19.09 8.79
C ALA A 362 9.99 -20.40 8.48
N GLN A 363 9.06 -20.35 7.54
CA GLN A 363 8.27 -21.53 7.19
C GLN A 363 9.19 -22.52 6.47
N THR A 364 9.81 -23.41 7.24
CA THR A 364 10.62 -24.48 6.67
C THR A 364 9.76 -25.34 5.74
N THR A 365 10.30 -25.66 4.57
CA THR A 365 9.67 -26.57 3.59
C THR A 365 9.12 -27.80 4.29
N PRO A 366 7.93 -28.32 3.89
CA PRO A 366 7.30 -29.48 4.53
C PRO A 366 8.24 -30.66 4.73
N PHE A 367 9.14 -30.89 3.77
CA PHE A 367 10.20 -31.89 3.83
C PHE A 367 11.24 -31.64 4.92
N GLY A 368 11.74 -30.40 5.05
CA GLY A 368 12.70 -30.03 6.10
C GLY A 368 12.08 -30.13 7.49
N ARG A 369 10.82 -29.72 7.64
CA ARG A 369 10.05 -29.90 8.88
C ARG A 369 9.88 -31.40 9.21
N GLY A 370 9.65 -32.24 8.19
CA GLY A 370 9.59 -33.69 8.33
C GLY A 370 10.90 -34.29 8.83
N ILE A 371 12.04 -33.95 8.22
CA ILE A 371 13.36 -34.45 8.64
C ILE A 371 13.68 -34.05 10.08
N ILE A 372 13.48 -32.78 10.44
CA ILE A 372 13.76 -32.29 11.80
C ILE A 372 12.88 -33.01 12.82
N LYS A 373 11.60 -33.21 12.52
CA LYS A 373 10.69 -33.97 13.39
C LYS A 373 11.12 -35.43 13.51
N THR A 374 11.42 -36.11 12.41
CA THR A 374 11.85 -37.52 12.40
C THR A 374 13.16 -37.69 13.16
N PHE A 375 14.12 -36.77 12.98
CA PHE A 375 15.38 -36.79 13.72
C PHE A 375 15.14 -36.65 15.23
N ASN A 376 14.32 -35.69 15.65
CA ASN A 376 14.04 -35.50 17.09
C ASN A 376 13.22 -36.64 17.70
N ILE A 377 12.32 -37.27 16.94
CA ILE A 377 11.47 -38.36 17.44
C ILE A 377 12.24 -39.69 17.47
N ILE A 378 13.12 -39.95 16.50
CA ILE A 378 13.78 -41.26 16.34
C ILE A 378 15.24 -41.23 16.82
N ALA A 379 16.02 -40.23 16.40
CA ALA A 379 17.46 -40.21 16.68
C ALA A 379 17.76 -39.96 18.17
N LEU A 380 16.97 -39.09 18.83
CA LEU A 380 17.14 -38.77 20.25
C LEU A 380 16.89 -39.99 21.16
N PRO A 381 15.78 -40.74 21.03
CA PRO A 381 15.59 -41.97 21.81
C PRO A 381 16.64 -43.04 21.51
N ILE A 382 17.06 -43.20 20.25
CA ILE A 382 18.12 -44.16 19.89
C ILE A 382 19.44 -43.77 20.56
N LEU A 383 19.81 -42.49 20.58
CA LEU A 383 20.99 -41.99 21.27
C LEU A 383 20.96 -42.31 22.77
N VAL A 384 19.80 -42.14 23.41
CA VAL A 384 19.61 -42.48 24.83
C VAL A 384 19.75 -43.98 25.06
N ILE A 385 19.17 -44.82 24.20
CA ILE A 385 19.27 -46.29 24.29
C ILE A 385 20.73 -46.73 24.12
N LEU A 386 21.42 -46.22 23.09
CA LEU A 386 22.83 -46.54 22.83
C LEU A 386 23.73 -46.10 23.98
N PHE A 387 23.48 -44.92 24.55
CA PHE A 387 24.20 -44.44 25.73
C PHE A 387 23.95 -45.35 26.94
N GLY A 388 22.69 -45.75 27.19
CA GLY A 388 22.33 -46.70 28.24
C GLY A 388 23.03 -48.05 28.09
N LEU A 389 23.05 -48.60 26.87
CA LEU A 389 23.76 -49.85 26.55
C LEU A 389 25.27 -49.71 26.75
N GLY A 390 25.87 -48.58 26.35
CA GLY A 390 27.28 -48.29 26.59
C GLY A 390 27.65 -48.24 28.08
N VAL A 391 26.81 -47.60 28.90
CA VAL A 391 26.97 -47.57 30.36
C VAL A 391 26.86 -48.97 30.96
N LEU A 392 25.89 -49.77 30.52
CA LEU A 392 25.72 -51.15 30.97
C LEU A 392 26.93 -52.03 30.63
N ALA A 393 27.44 -51.94 29.39
CA ALA A 393 28.63 -52.67 28.94
C ALA A 393 29.89 -52.28 29.72
N LYS A 394 30.06 -50.99 30.03
CA LYS A 394 31.17 -50.49 30.86
C LYS A 394 31.06 -50.98 32.30
N ARG A 395 29.85 -51.03 32.87
CA ARG A 395 29.60 -51.51 34.23
C ARG A 395 29.88 -53.01 34.36
N THR A 396 29.42 -53.82 33.41
CA THR A 396 29.66 -55.28 33.41
C THR A 396 31.14 -55.59 33.21
N SER A 397 31.83 -54.87 32.33
CA SER A 397 33.28 -55.01 32.13
C SER A 397 34.09 -54.65 33.37
N ARG A 398 33.71 -53.59 34.11
CA ARG A 398 34.31 -53.24 35.40
C ARG A 398 34.08 -54.32 36.45
N LYS A 399 32.86 -54.85 36.57
CA LYS A 399 32.55 -55.96 37.50
C LYS A 399 33.38 -57.21 37.19
N LYS A 400 33.52 -57.60 35.91
CA LYS A 400 34.37 -58.72 35.49
C LYS A 400 35.85 -58.49 35.81
N LYS A 401 36.37 -57.28 35.56
CA LYS A 401 37.77 -56.93 35.92
C LYS A 401 38.03 -56.99 37.43
N ILE A 402 37.08 -56.53 38.24
CA ILE A 402 37.19 -56.59 39.71
C ILE A 402 37.12 -58.04 40.19
N ALA A 403 36.16 -58.83 39.71
CA ALA A 403 36.02 -60.24 40.07
C ALA A 403 37.27 -61.08 39.70
N ASN A 404 37.92 -60.79 38.56
CA ASN A 404 39.16 -61.45 38.17
C ASN A 404 40.36 -61.06 39.05
N ARG A 405 40.36 -59.88 39.69
CA ARG A 405 41.41 -59.48 40.66
C ARG A 405 41.28 -60.13 42.03
N PHE A 406 40.10 -60.67 42.35
CA PHE A 406 39.85 -61.41 43.60
C PHE A 406 39.90 -62.94 43.41
N LYS A 407 40.16 -63.42 42.18
CA LYS A 407 40.31 -64.84 41.83
C LYS A 407 41.75 -65.25 41.48
N ALA A 408 42.68 -64.29 41.51
CA ALA A 408 44.12 -64.51 41.53
C ALA A 408 44.60 -64.20 42.95
#